data_AF-A0A1Y6CJE2-F1
#
_entry.id   AF-A0A1Y6CJE2-F1
#
_cell.length_a   1.000
_cell.length_b   1.000
_cell.length_c   1.000
_cell.angle_alpha   90.00
_cell.angle_beta   90.00
_cell.angle_gamma   90.00
#
_symmetry.space_group_name_H-M   'P 1'
#
loop_
_entity.id
_entity.type
_entity.pdbx_description
1 polymer ?
#
loop_
_entity_poly.entity_id
_entity_poly.type
_entity_poly.pdbx_seq_one_letter_code
_entity_poly.pdbx_strand_id
1 'polypeptide(L)'
;MNRLLTLASCSFLISACDTNFTQYLATTDQQESIEQQLIEAQYEYDKGNYDDALSAALDALAVNPNDEESSVTVGYIYLSKAGLDAFSLASRLIDNGESNQNTDNKTASLFSTIADVIGVTNTELQTLTTETQEVAGVSIYIPDTAGNVRETEESQIVANFNNAIEYICPFVDESAKLLDGDDANDERHNETNCPPTAYERNFKGKANFALALAHLGEAITFYSVLFYTDADQTNPNIERAVEGIGDSTNNASAYLTQIDALSTAIDGIFPTGTDDSMINAVFNNLEVTSRAFGAIAGLPDDVTKSITDAITDVKEKASTISGANANATAMKQKLTNDLSKKLARQIESLPAGSAEIDDICTQFEEITDGDSSVRTPDECQ
;
A
#
# COMPACT_ATOMS: atom_id res chain seq x y z
N MET A 1 -49.22 -57.98 -7.70
CA MET A 1 -48.61 -57.29 -8.86
C MET A 1 -48.77 -55.78 -8.66
N ASN A 2 -47.90 -54.98 -9.30
CA ASN A 2 -47.78 -53.51 -9.20
C ASN A 2 -47.21 -52.94 -7.89
N ARG A 3 -45.89 -52.71 -7.88
CA ARG A 3 -45.17 -51.54 -7.30
C ARG A 3 -43.65 -51.78 -7.38
N LEU A 4 -43.06 -51.63 -8.57
CA LEU A 4 -41.61 -51.83 -8.78
C LEU A 4 -41.13 -51.23 -10.13
N LEU A 5 -41.47 -49.98 -10.44
CA LEU A 5 -41.05 -49.33 -11.71
C LEU A 5 -41.15 -47.78 -11.67
N THR A 6 -40.46 -47.14 -10.71
CA THR A 6 -40.31 -45.66 -10.67
C THR A 6 -39.05 -45.23 -9.91
N LEU A 7 -37.87 -45.70 -10.34
CA LEU A 7 -36.58 -45.39 -9.69
C LEU A 7 -35.37 -45.42 -10.66
N ALA A 8 -35.62 -45.10 -11.94
CA ALA A 8 -34.62 -45.23 -13.02
C ALA A 8 -34.71 -44.06 -14.04
N SER A 9 -34.89 -42.83 -13.54
CA SER A 9 -35.02 -41.64 -14.39
C SER A 9 -34.36 -40.36 -13.84
N CYS A 10 -33.57 -40.44 -12.76
CA CYS A 10 -32.78 -39.30 -12.24
C CYS A 10 -31.27 -39.39 -12.56
N SER A 11 -30.84 -40.34 -13.39
CA SER A 11 -29.42 -40.59 -13.68
C SER A 11 -28.89 -39.89 -14.94
N PHE A 12 -29.65 -38.97 -15.54
CA PHE A 12 -29.35 -38.34 -16.84
C PHE A 12 -29.33 -36.79 -16.81
N LEU A 13 -29.12 -36.19 -15.64
CA LEU A 13 -28.97 -34.73 -15.49
C LEU A 13 -27.64 -34.30 -14.85
N ILE A 14 -26.68 -35.22 -14.67
CA ILE A 14 -25.37 -34.96 -14.04
C ILE A 14 -24.22 -35.19 -15.04
N SER A 15 -24.33 -34.60 -16.24
CA SER A 15 -23.30 -34.73 -17.29
C SER A 15 -23.08 -33.43 -18.09
N ALA A 16 -23.34 -32.27 -17.46
CA ALA A 16 -23.21 -30.95 -18.10
C ALA A 16 -22.73 -29.84 -17.12
N CYS A 17 -22.29 -30.21 -15.91
CA CYS A 17 -21.63 -29.30 -14.98
C CYS A 17 -20.45 -30.04 -14.35
N ASP A 18 -19.23 -29.56 -14.58
CA ASP A 18 -18.00 -30.06 -13.93
C ASP A 18 -17.88 -29.62 -12.45
N THR A 19 -19.01 -29.31 -11.82
CA THR A 19 -19.10 -29.08 -10.37
C THR A 19 -19.04 -30.43 -9.66
N ASN A 20 -17.83 -30.82 -9.27
CA ASN A 20 -17.53 -32.02 -8.50
C ASN A 20 -18.19 -31.93 -7.11
N PHE A 21 -19.47 -32.32 -6.98
CA PHE A 21 -20.28 -32.15 -5.75
C PHE A 21 -19.63 -32.74 -4.48
N THR A 22 -18.67 -33.66 -4.62
CA THR A 22 -17.87 -34.20 -3.51
C THR A 22 -16.74 -33.28 -3.01
N GLN A 23 -16.39 -32.19 -3.69
CA GLN A 23 -15.60 -31.08 -3.12
C GLN A 23 -16.42 -30.18 -2.18
N TYR A 24 -17.75 -30.30 -2.16
CA TYR A 24 -18.65 -29.35 -1.49
C TYR A 24 -19.16 -29.85 -0.12
N LEU A 25 -18.79 -31.07 0.27
CA LEU A 25 -19.15 -31.67 1.55
C LEU A 25 -17.97 -32.49 2.08
N ALA A 26 -17.15 -31.87 2.94
CA ALA A 26 -16.17 -32.59 3.74
C ALA A 26 -16.88 -33.69 4.56
N THR A 27 -16.34 -34.91 4.54
CA THR A 27 -16.80 -35.97 5.46
C THR A 27 -16.46 -35.59 6.90
N THR A 28 -17.09 -36.24 7.89
CA THR A 28 -16.73 -36.03 9.31
C THR A 28 -15.24 -36.26 9.55
N ASP A 29 -14.66 -37.32 8.97
CA ASP A 29 -13.21 -37.59 9.02
C ASP A 29 -12.36 -36.45 8.42
N GLN A 30 -12.84 -35.78 7.36
CA GLN A 30 -12.16 -34.62 6.77
C GLN A 30 -12.31 -33.36 7.64
N GLN A 31 -13.46 -33.17 8.29
CA GLN A 31 -13.67 -32.06 9.24
C GLN A 31 -12.78 -32.23 10.48
N GLU A 32 -12.72 -33.42 11.07
CA GLU A 32 -11.79 -33.74 12.17
C GLU A 32 -10.32 -33.51 11.75
N SER A 33 -9.96 -33.82 10.50
CA SER A 33 -8.62 -33.55 9.97
C SER A 33 -8.33 -32.05 9.80
N ILE A 34 -9.30 -31.23 9.37
CA ILE A 34 -9.17 -29.78 9.28
C ILE A 34 -9.00 -29.18 10.67
N GLU A 35 -9.88 -29.54 11.61
CA GLU A 35 -9.82 -29.08 13.01
C GLU A 35 -8.46 -29.41 13.66
N GLN A 36 -7.93 -30.63 13.45
CA GLN A 36 -6.63 -31.01 13.97
C GLN A 36 -5.50 -30.13 13.41
N GLN A 37 -5.51 -29.84 12.10
CA GLN A 37 -4.49 -29.02 11.45
C GLN A 37 -4.57 -27.55 11.89
N LEU A 38 -5.78 -27.00 12.10
CA LEU A 38 -5.95 -25.64 12.63
C LEU A 38 -5.51 -25.51 14.09
N ILE A 39 -5.68 -26.57 14.90
CA ILE A 39 -5.14 -26.61 16.27
C ILE A 39 -3.61 -26.59 16.27
N GLU A 40 -2.96 -27.36 15.38
CA GLU A 40 -1.50 -27.36 15.24
C GLU A 40 -1.00 -26.00 14.70
N ALA A 41 -1.69 -25.43 13.72
CA ALA A 41 -1.39 -24.11 13.18
C ALA A 41 -1.42 -23.02 14.26
N GLN A 42 -2.47 -23.00 15.09
CA GLN A 42 -2.56 -22.07 16.23
C GLN A 42 -1.46 -22.34 17.27
N TYR A 43 -1.15 -23.60 17.55
CA TYR A 43 -0.12 -23.97 18.53
C TYR A 43 1.30 -23.56 18.11
N GLU A 44 1.63 -23.63 16.82
CA GLU A 44 2.91 -23.11 16.30
C GLU A 44 2.89 -21.57 16.14
N TYR A 45 1.75 -20.98 15.75
CA TYR A 45 1.56 -19.52 15.72
C TYR A 45 1.82 -18.89 17.10
N ASP A 46 1.26 -19.47 18.17
CA ASP A 46 1.41 -18.99 19.55
C ASP A 46 2.86 -19.03 20.06
N LYS A 47 3.76 -19.76 19.39
CA LYS A 47 5.21 -19.77 19.67
C LYS A 47 6.01 -18.79 18.81
N GLY A 48 5.39 -18.19 17.79
CA GLY A 48 6.07 -17.43 16.74
C GLY A 48 6.68 -18.31 15.63
N ASN A 49 6.36 -19.61 15.56
CA ASN A 49 6.84 -20.52 14.53
C ASN A 49 5.98 -20.42 13.26
N TYR A 50 5.97 -19.24 12.63
CA TYR A 50 5.00 -18.93 11.57
C TYR A 50 5.12 -19.81 10.31
N ASP A 51 6.29 -20.39 10.03
CA ASP A 51 6.45 -21.32 8.88
C ASP A 51 5.78 -22.67 9.13
N ASP A 52 5.95 -23.24 10.32
CA ASP A 52 5.28 -24.49 10.72
C ASP A 52 3.76 -24.27 10.84
N ALA A 53 3.35 -23.11 11.38
CA ALA A 53 1.95 -22.70 11.45
C ALA A 53 1.32 -22.57 10.05
N LEU A 54 2.04 -21.95 9.10
CA LEU A 54 1.59 -21.82 7.72
C LEU A 54 1.46 -23.19 7.04
N SER A 55 2.41 -24.09 7.26
CA SER A 55 2.35 -25.46 6.71
C SER A 55 1.10 -26.20 7.18
N ALA A 56 0.77 -26.15 8.48
CA ALA A 56 -0.41 -26.80 9.02
C ALA A 56 -1.72 -26.16 8.50
N ALA A 57 -1.79 -24.82 8.42
CA ALA A 57 -2.97 -24.13 7.89
C ALA A 57 -3.18 -24.36 6.38
N LEU A 58 -2.09 -24.52 5.60
CA LEU A 58 -2.16 -24.91 4.19
C LEU A 58 -2.57 -26.39 4.02
N ASP A 59 -2.14 -27.29 4.91
CA ASP A 59 -2.63 -28.67 4.94
C ASP A 59 -4.14 -28.73 5.20
N ALA A 60 -4.69 -27.85 6.04
CA ALA A 60 -6.13 -27.73 6.25
C ALA A 60 -6.86 -27.28 4.96
N LEU A 61 -6.36 -26.25 4.27
CA LEU A 61 -6.90 -25.81 2.97
C LEU A 61 -6.75 -26.87 1.88
N ALA A 62 -5.72 -27.72 1.92
CA ALA A 62 -5.58 -28.82 0.97
C ALA A 62 -6.71 -29.87 1.11
N VAL A 63 -7.33 -29.99 2.29
CA VAL A 63 -8.52 -30.84 2.50
C VAL A 63 -9.80 -30.15 1.99
N ASN A 64 -9.95 -28.84 2.24
CA ASN A 64 -11.06 -28.03 1.73
C ASN A 64 -10.58 -26.61 1.31
N PRO A 65 -10.35 -26.36 0.00
CA PRO A 65 -9.88 -25.06 -0.47
C PRO A 65 -10.87 -23.90 -0.30
N ASN A 66 -12.13 -24.18 0.08
CA ASN A 66 -13.16 -23.16 0.32
C ASN A 66 -13.44 -22.96 1.82
N ASP A 67 -12.57 -23.46 2.70
CA ASP A 67 -12.75 -23.35 4.15
C ASP A 67 -12.40 -21.95 4.66
N GLU A 68 -13.42 -21.20 5.09
CA GLU A 68 -13.26 -19.82 5.55
C GLU A 68 -12.32 -19.72 6.77
N GLU A 69 -12.40 -20.64 7.73
CA GLU A 69 -11.54 -20.57 8.92
C GLU A 69 -10.07 -20.82 8.57
N SER A 70 -9.80 -21.80 7.71
CA SER A 70 -8.45 -22.11 7.24
C SER A 70 -7.86 -20.97 6.41
N SER A 71 -8.62 -20.39 5.48
CA SER A 71 -8.20 -19.22 4.68
C SER A 71 -7.92 -18.00 5.53
N VAL A 72 -8.81 -17.69 6.49
CA VAL A 72 -8.60 -16.57 7.43
C VAL A 72 -7.37 -16.83 8.32
N THR A 73 -7.16 -18.06 8.77
CA THR A 73 -5.98 -18.45 9.58
C THR A 73 -4.68 -18.27 8.79
N VAL A 74 -4.61 -18.74 7.53
CA VAL A 74 -3.48 -18.48 6.62
C VAL A 74 -3.22 -16.99 6.46
N GLY A 75 -4.28 -16.18 6.27
CA GLY A 75 -4.19 -14.72 6.22
C GLY A 75 -3.53 -14.08 7.45
N TYR A 76 -3.93 -14.47 8.67
CA TYR A 76 -3.30 -13.98 9.91
C TYR A 76 -1.85 -14.44 10.09
N ILE A 77 -1.51 -15.65 9.64
CA ILE A 77 -0.13 -16.14 9.65
C ILE A 77 0.74 -15.28 8.72
N TYR A 78 0.27 -14.99 7.51
CA TYR A 78 0.97 -14.10 6.58
C TYR A 78 1.11 -12.66 7.14
N LEU A 79 0.06 -12.08 7.72
CA LEU A 79 0.15 -10.79 8.42
C LEU A 79 1.26 -10.78 9.48
N SER A 80 1.39 -11.86 10.24
CA SER A 80 2.39 -12.00 11.30
C SER A 80 3.80 -12.20 10.76
N LYS A 81 3.96 -12.89 9.63
CA LYS A 81 5.21 -12.97 8.87
C LYS A 81 5.64 -11.60 8.31
N ALA A 82 4.68 -10.73 7.99
CA ALA A 82 4.91 -9.32 7.63
C ALA A 82 5.10 -8.38 8.84
N GLY A 83 5.22 -8.90 10.07
CA GLY A 83 5.41 -8.11 11.29
C GLY A 83 4.13 -7.59 11.97
N LEU A 84 2.96 -7.75 11.33
CA LEU A 84 1.64 -7.38 11.88
C LEU A 84 0.97 -8.54 12.65
N ASP A 85 1.67 -9.08 13.65
CA ASP A 85 1.01 -9.83 14.72
C ASP A 85 0.21 -8.86 15.61
N ALA A 86 -1.04 -9.19 15.91
CA ALA A 86 -1.93 -8.37 16.72
C ALA A 86 -1.41 -8.13 18.15
N PHE A 87 -0.67 -9.07 18.74
CA PHE A 87 -0.11 -8.90 20.09
C PHE A 87 1.15 -8.02 20.09
N SER A 88 2.04 -8.20 19.13
CA SER A 88 3.21 -7.33 18.85
C SER A 88 2.76 -5.91 18.53
N LEU A 89 1.75 -5.74 17.67
CA LEU A 89 1.13 -4.45 17.36
C LEU A 89 0.57 -3.79 18.63
N ALA A 90 -0.22 -4.51 19.43
CA ALA A 90 -0.75 -3.99 20.68
C ALA A 90 0.35 -3.60 21.69
N SER A 91 1.38 -4.44 21.87
CA SER A 91 2.52 -4.13 22.75
C SER A 91 3.26 -2.88 22.30
N ARG A 92 3.69 -2.84 21.03
CA ARG A 92 4.47 -1.71 20.50
C ARG A 92 3.66 -0.41 20.41
N LEU A 93 2.35 -0.48 20.19
CA LEU A 93 1.46 0.69 20.29
C LEU A 93 1.34 1.22 21.72
N ILE A 94 1.37 0.35 22.73
CA ILE A 94 1.43 0.77 24.15
C ILE A 94 2.80 1.42 24.43
N ASP A 95 3.89 0.74 24.04
CA ASP A 95 5.26 1.21 24.27
C ASP A 95 5.53 2.58 23.60
N ASN A 96 5.02 2.79 22.38
CA ASN A 96 5.14 4.08 21.66
C ASN A 96 4.12 5.12 22.13
N GLY A 97 2.93 4.70 22.59
CA GLY A 97 1.82 5.56 23.00
C GLY A 97 2.09 6.40 24.25
N GLU A 98 3.03 6.01 25.11
CA GLU A 98 3.44 6.83 26.26
C GLU A 98 4.29 8.06 25.87
N SER A 99 4.77 8.16 24.62
CA SER A 99 5.71 9.22 24.19
C SER A 99 5.08 10.42 23.48
N ASN A 100 4.00 10.22 22.72
CA ASN A 100 3.48 11.21 21.74
C ASN A 100 2.12 11.80 22.14
N GLN A 101 2.13 12.88 22.94
CA GLN A 101 0.93 13.61 23.36
C GLN A 101 0.84 15.06 22.81
N ASN A 102 1.80 15.55 22.02
CA ASN A 102 1.81 16.97 21.65
C ASN A 102 2.54 17.32 20.34
N THR A 103 1.93 17.01 19.19
CA THR A 103 2.40 17.42 17.85
C THR A 103 1.23 17.66 16.88
N ASP A 104 1.29 18.75 16.12
CA ASP A 104 0.24 19.17 15.18
C ASP A 104 0.11 18.28 13.92
N ASN A 105 1.01 17.31 13.73
CA ASN A 105 0.99 16.36 12.61
C ASN A 105 0.90 14.90 13.09
N LYS A 106 -0.23 14.56 13.73
CA LYS A 106 -0.51 13.21 14.28
C LYS A 106 -0.36 12.08 13.26
N THR A 107 -0.61 12.37 11.99
CA THR A 107 -0.74 11.39 10.91
C THR A 107 0.63 10.83 10.50
N ALA A 108 1.59 11.68 10.16
CA ALA A 108 2.95 11.24 9.86
C ALA A 108 3.57 10.50 11.07
N SER A 109 3.30 10.99 12.29
CA SER A 109 3.71 10.33 13.53
C SER A 109 3.08 8.95 13.73
N LEU A 110 1.84 8.71 13.29
CA LEU A 110 1.20 7.39 13.34
C LEU A 110 1.79 6.44 12.30
N PHE A 111 2.02 6.92 11.07
CA PHE A 111 2.65 6.11 10.02
C PHE A 111 4.08 5.71 10.38
N SER A 112 4.90 6.62 10.92
CA SER A 112 6.25 6.26 11.41
C SER A 112 6.18 5.26 12.57
N THR A 113 5.29 5.51 13.54
CA THR A 113 5.08 4.61 14.70
C THR A 113 4.72 3.19 14.27
N ILE A 114 3.93 3.02 13.20
CA ILE A 114 3.52 1.69 12.71
C ILE A 114 4.53 1.12 11.70
N ALA A 115 5.28 1.94 10.96
CA ALA A 115 6.42 1.47 10.15
C ALA A 115 7.48 0.79 11.04
N ASP A 116 7.76 1.36 12.21
CA ASP A 116 8.62 0.76 13.26
C ASP A 116 8.02 -0.55 13.84
N VAL A 117 6.69 -0.73 13.78
CA VAL A 117 6.03 -1.99 14.16
C VAL A 117 6.23 -3.06 13.08
N ILE A 118 5.97 -2.71 11.82
CA ILE A 118 6.12 -3.58 10.65
C ILE A 118 7.59 -3.97 10.46
N GLY A 119 8.52 -3.11 10.85
CA GLY A 119 9.96 -3.38 10.79
C GLY A 119 10.56 -3.10 9.42
N VAL A 120 10.02 -2.12 8.69
CA VAL A 120 10.55 -1.68 7.39
C VAL A 120 11.98 -1.15 7.59
N THR A 121 12.97 -1.90 7.11
CA THR A 121 14.40 -1.53 7.25
C THR A 121 14.90 -0.79 6.02
N ASN A 122 16.06 -0.12 6.10
CA ASN A 122 16.70 0.46 4.92
C ASN A 122 17.06 -0.58 3.83
N THR A 123 17.22 -1.85 4.19
CA THR A 123 17.39 -2.94 3.22
C THR A 123 16.06 -3.27 2.53
N GLU A 124 14.94 -3.24 3.26
CA GLU A 124 13.61 -3.38 2.69
C GLU A 124 13.28 -2.19 1.77
N LEU A 125 13.59 -0.95 2.18
CA LEU A 125 13.39 0.23 1.33
C LEU A 125 14.09 0.08 -0.03
N GLN A 126 15.27 -0.54 -0.07
CA GLN A 126 16.01 -0.79 -1.32
C GLN A 126 15.35 -1.85 -2.22
N THR A 127 14.67 -2.87 -1.66
CA THR A 127 13.91 -3.86 -2.47
C THR A 127 12.58 -3.33 -2.99
N LEU A 128 12.15 -2.16 -2.52
CA LEU A 128 10.94 -1.46 -2.96
C LEU A 128 11.21 -0.40 -4.04
N THR A 129 12.45 -0.32 -4.55
CA THR A 129 12.94 0.82 -5.35
C THR A 129 13.68 0.37 -6.61
N THR A 130 13.44 1.07 -7.72
CA THR A 130 14.09 0.80 -9.02
C THR A 130 15.50 1.37 -9.08
N GLU A 131 15.70 2.57 -8.53
CA GLU A 131 16.98 3.27 -8.57
C GLU A 131 17.17 4.24 -7.39
N THR A 132 18.39 4.74 -7.25
CA THR A 132 18.75 5.77 -6.26
C THR A 132 19.35 6.96 -7.00
N GLN A 133 18.75 8.14 -6.84
CA GLN A 133 19.20 9.39 -7.42
C GLN A 133 19.85 10.28 -6.35
N GLU A 134 21.07 10.76 -6.61
CA GLU A 134 21.78 11.67 -5.70
C GLU A 134 21.45 13.12 -6.03
N VAL A 135 20.83 13.83 -5.07
CA VAL A 135 20.45 15.24 -5.22
C VAL A 135 21.06 16.07 -4.09
N ALA A 136 21.94 17.00 -4.44
CA ALA A 136 22.71 17.82 -3.49
C ALA A 136 23.45 17.02 -2.39
N GLY A 137 23.82 15.76 -2.66
CA GLY A 137 24.47 14.86 -1.71
C GLY A 137 23.50 14.17 -0.73
N VAL A 138 22.21 14.20 -1.03
CA VAL A 138 21.17 13.40 -0.39
C VAL A 138 20.72 12.34 -1.39
N SER A 139 20.83 11.06 -1.01
CA SER A 139 20.22 9.97 -1.75
C SER A 139 18.70 10.12 -1.71
N ILE A 140 18.04 10.01 -2.86
CA ILE A 140 16.60 9.88 -3.05
C ILE A 140 16.31 8.53 -3.71
N TYR A 141 15.47 7.72 -3.08
CA TYR A 141 15.02 6.44 -3.62
C TYR A 141 13.80 6.61 -4.53
N ILE A 142 13.86 5.99 -5.71
CA ILE A 142 12.76 6.01 -6.68
C ILE A 142 11.97 4.71 -6.51
N PRO A 143 10.69 4.76 -6.09
CA PRO A 143 9.88 3.56 -5.88
C PRO A 143 9.72 2.79 -7.20
N ASP A 144 9.58 1.48 -7.10
CA ASP A 144 9.05 0.67 -8.20
C ASP A 144 7.51 0.75 -8.25
N THR A 145 6.88 0.18 -9.26
CA THR A 145 5.41 0.09 -9.35
C THR A 145 4.88 -0.90 -8.32
N ALA A 146 3.65 -0.69 -7.86
CA ALA A 146 3.08 -1.53 -6.80
C ALA A 146 2.90 -2.99 -7.25
N GLY A 147 2.50 -3.21 -8.51
CA GLY A 147 2.43 -4.53 -9.14
C GLY A 147 3.79 -5.23 -9.17
N ASN A 148 4.83 -4.57 -9.70
CA ASN A 148 6.19 -5.13 -9.74
C ASN A 148 6.65 -5.61 -8.34
N VAL A 149 6.51 -4.76 -7.31
CA VAL A 149 6.91 -5.10 -5.94
C VAL A 149 6.13 -6.29 -5.36
N ARG A 150 4.84 -6.42 -5.71
CA ARG A 150 4.01 -7.56 -5.28
C ARG A 150 4.39 -8.85 -5.99
N GLU A 151 4.88 -8.78 -7.23
CA GLU A 151 5.28 -9.94 -8.04
C GLU A 151 6.70 -10.46 -7.75
N THR A 152 7.67 -9.61 -7.41
CA THR A 152 9.10 -10.00 -7.40
C THR A 152 9.53 -10.86 -6.20
N GLU A 153 8.71 -10.97 -5.16
CA GLU A 153 9.04 -11.59 -3.85
C GLU A 153 10.27 -10.98 -3.14
N GLU A 154 10.90 -9.92 -3.68
CA GLU A 154 12.11 -9.30 -3.12
C GLU A 154 11.83 -8.58 -1.80
N SER A 155 10.68 -7.94 -1.68
CA SER A 155 10.11 -7.50 -0.39
C SER A 155 9.30 -8.63 0.22
N GLN A 156 9.85 -9.29 1.24
CA GLN A 156 9.06 -10.29 1.98
C GLN A 156 7.90 -9.65 2.74
N ILE A 157 8.01 -8.38 3.16
CA ILE A 157 6.91 -7.71 3.85
C ILE A 157 5.71 -7.53 2.90
N VAL A 158 5.93 -7.00 1.69
CA VAL A 158 4.85 -6.81 0.71
C VAL A 158 4.35 -8.14 0.16
N ALA A 159 5.22 -9.11 -0.13
CA ALA A 159 4.80 -10.44 -0.57
C ALA A 159 3.90 -11.14 0.47
N ASN A 160 4.22 -11.04 1.76
CA ASN A 160 3.35 -11.58 2.82
C ASN A 160 2.01 -10.82 2.91
N PHE A 161 1.97 -9.49 2.76
CA PHE A 161 0.68 -8.77 2.69
C PHE A 161 -0.14 -9.17 1.45
N ASN A 162 0.50 -9.35 0.30
CA ASN A 162 -0.13 -9.78 -0.93
C ASN A 162 -0.77 -11.17 -0.79
N ASN A 163 -0.01 -12.13 -0.25
CA ASN A 163 -0.49 -13.48 0.05
C ASN A 163 -1.65 -13.45 1.05
N ALA A 164 -1.58 -12.62 2.11
CA ALA A 164 -2.69 -12.47 3.05
C ALA A 164 -3.98 -12.04 2.33
N ILE A 165 -3.89 -11.04 1.45
CA ILE A 165 -5.03 -10.55 0.66
C ILE A 165 -5.60 -11.67 -0.22
N GLU A 166 -4.76 -12.42 -0.94
CA GLU A 166 -5.20 -13.55 -1.80
C GLU A 166 -6.06 -14.57 -1.03
N TYR A 167 -5.59 -15.04 0.13
CA TYR A 167 -6.33 -16.03 0.92
C TYR A 167 -7.58 -15.46 1.60
N ILE A 168 -7.59 -14.19 2.00
CA ILE A 168 -8.69 -13.56 2.74
C ILE A 168 -9.80 -13.07 1.80
N CYS A 169 -9.45 -12.51 0.64
CA CYS A 169 -10.37 -11.70 -0.16
C CYS A 169 -11.66 -12.43 -0.62
N PRO A 170 -11.66 -13.72 -0.99
CA PRO A 170 -12.89 -14.44 -1.32
C PRO A 170 -13.96 -14.44 -0.21
N PHE A 171 -13.55 -14.19 1.05
CA PHE A 171 -14.40 -14.26 2.24
C PHE A 171 -14.80 -12.89 2.81
N VAL A 172 -14.35 -11.77 2.24
CA VAL A 172 -14.77 -10.43 2.68
C VAL A 172 -16.12 -10.04 2.10
N ASP A 173 -16.72 -8.96 2.63
CA ASP A 173 -17.93 -8.40 2.03
C ASP A 173 -17.59 -7.61 0.76
N GLU A 174 -18.45 -7.65 -0.27
CA GLU A 174 -18.25 -6.86 -1.51
C GLU A 174 -18.07 -5.36 -1.23
N SER A 175 -18.71 -4.83 -0.18
CA SER A 175 -18.54 -3.45 0.27
C SER A 175 -17.16 -3.13 0.86
N ALA A 176 -16.34 -4.13 1.16
CA ALA A 176 -14.95 -3.98 1.61
C ALA A 176 -13.96 -3.85 0.44
N LYS A 177 -14.32 -4.37 -0.74
CA LYS A 177 -13.46 -4.43 -1.94
C LYS A 177 -13.42 -3.09 -2.69
N LEU A 178 -12.44 -2.96 -3.59
CA LEU A 178 -12.46 -2.00 -4.70
C LEU A 178 -12.88 -2.77 -5.96
N LEU A 179 -14.00 -2.42 -6.57
CA LEU A 179 -14.54 -3.17 -7.71
C LEU A 179 -14.42 -2.38 -9.01
N ASP A 180 -14.36 -3.09 -10.14
CA ASP A 180 -14.24 -2.51 -11.48
C ASP A 180 -15.28 -1.40 -11.71
N GLY A 181 -14.80 -0.16 -11.86
CA GLY A 181 -15.62 1.03 -12.06
C GLY A 181 -15.55 2.08 -10.94
N ASP A 182 -14.93 1.77 -9.80
CA ASP A 182 -14.34 2.80 -8.93
C ASP A 182 -13.10 3.42 -9.63
N ASP A 183 -12.74 4.68 -9.31
CA ASP A 183 -11.55 5.37 -9.88
C ASP A 183 -10.19 4.78 -9.41
N ALA A 184 -10.18 3.54 -8.91
CA ALA A 184 -9.10 2.88 -8.20
C ALA A 184 -8.99 1.41 -8.62
N ASN A 185 -8.02 1.11 -9.49
CA ASN A 185 -7.72 -0.25 -9.91
C ASN A 185 -6.74 -0.92 -8.91
N ASP A 186 -7.22 -1.91 -8.15
CA ASP A 186 -6.37 -2.91 -7.49
C ASP A 186 -6.81 -4.28 -8.01
N GLU A 187 -5.98 -4.89 -8.87
CA GLU A 187 -6.35 -6.13 -9.58
C GLU A 187 -6.62 -7.30 -8.64
N ARG A 188 -6.15 -7.25 -7.39
CA ARG A 188 -6.39 -8.28 -6.38
C ARG A 188 -7.87 -8.38 -6.00
N HIS A 189 -8.66 -7.35 -6.30
CA HIS A 189 -10.09 -7.30 -6.01
C HIS A 189 -11.01 -7.60 -7.21
N ASN A 190 -10.47 -7.86 -8.40
CA ASN A 190 -11.27 -8.21 -9.57
C ASN A 190 -11.99 -9.57 -9.41
N GLU A 191 -13.00 -9.85 -10.25
CA GLU A 191 -13.80 -11.09 -10.17
C GLU A 191 -13.00 -12.39 -10.31
N THR A 192 -11.78 -12.34 -10.87
CA THR A 192 -10.90 -13.50 -11.09
C THR A 192 -10.04 -13.80 -9.86
N ASN A 193 -9.46 -12.75 -9.26
CA ASN A 193 -8.52 -12.86 -8.14
C ASN A 193 -9.24 -12.87 -6.77
N CYS A 194 -10.42 -12.24 -6.69
CA CYS A 194 -11.23 -12.19 -5.47
C CYS A 194 -12.72 -12.52 -5.72
N PRO A 195 -13.02 -13.74 -6.22
CA PRO A 195 -14.38 -14.15 -6.51
C PRO A 195 -15.26 -14.13 -5.25
N PRO A 196 -16.52 -13.68 -5.32
CA PRO A 196 -17.44 -13.73 -4.19
C PRO A 196 -17.72 -15.17 -3.74
N THR A 197 -17.48 -15.47 -2.47
CA THR A 197 -17.91 -16.75 -1.90
C THR A 197 -19.44 -16.87 -1.87
N ALA A 198 -19.96 -18.00 -2.37
CA ALA A 198 -21.39 -18.30 -2.40
C ALA A 198 -21.92 -18.91 -1.08
N TYR A 199 -21.05 -19.10 -0.09
CA TYR A 199 -21.35 -19.85 1.14
C TYR A 199 -21.78 -18.94 2.31
N GLU A 200 -22.39 -19.55 3.33
CA GLU A 200 -22.67 -18.88 4.59
C GLU A 200 -21.36 -18.65 5.35
N ARG A 201 -20.96 -17.38 5.45
CA ARG A 201 -19.74 -16.94 6.12
C ARG A 201 -19.97 -16.73 7.62
N ASN A 202 -19.19 -17.44 8.43
CA ASN A 202 -19.19 -17.41 9.88
C ASN A 202 -18.11 -16.49 10.46
N PHE A 203 -17.03 -16.20 9.70
CA PHE A 203 -15.86 -15.46 10.17
C PHE A 203 -15.69 -14.07 9.54
N LYS A 204 -16.73 -13.52 8.90
CA LYS A 204 -16.76 -12.18 8.27
C LYS A 204 -15.99 -11.09 9.02
N GLY A 205 -16.19 -10.99 10.34
CA GLY A 205 -15.52 -9.98 11.17
C GLY A 205 -14.00 -10.17 11.23
N LYS A 206 -13.52 -11.42 11.33
CA LYS A 206 -12.11 -11.76 11.25
C LYS A 206 -11.55 -11.50 9.84
N ALA A 207 -12.27 -11.92 8.79
CA ALA A 207 -11.86 -11.73 7.40
C ALA A 207 -11.71 -10.23 7.03
N ASN A 208 -12.74 -9.42 7.29
CA ASN A 208 -12.69 -7.98 7.05
C ASN A 208 -11.59 -7.28 7.89
N PHE A 209 -11.36 -7.71 9.15
CA PHE A 209 -10.27 -7.17 9.97
C PHE A 209 -8.88 -7.50 9.41
N ALA A 210 -8.67 -8.75 8.98
CA ALA A 210 -7.41 -9.18 8.40
C ALA A 210 -7.13 -8.50 7.05
N LEU A 211 -8.14 -8.33 6.19
CA LEU A 211 -8.03 -7.51 4.97
C LEU A 211 -7.64 -6.07 5.30
N ALA A 212 -8.30 -5.45 6.28
CA ALA A 212 -8.00 -4.08 6.69
C ALA A 212 -6.56 -3.93 7.19
N LEU A 213 -6.04 -4.90 7.95
CA LEU A 213 -4.63 -4.91 8.38
C LEU A 213 -3.65 -5.13 7.23
N ALA A 214 -3.97 -5.99 6.25
CA ALA A 214 -3.07 -6.28 5.14
C ALA A 214 -2.85 -5.05 4.25
N HIS A 215 -3.95 -4.38 3.85
CA HIS A 215 -3.85 -3.13 3.10
C HIS A 215 -3.25 -1.99 3.92
N LEU A 216 -3.57 -1.87 5.21
CA LEU A 216 -2.95 -0.86 6.07
C LEU A 216 -1.43 -1.07 6.17
N GLY A 217 -0.99 -2.32 6.34
CA GLY A 217 0.42 -2.69 6.35
C GLY A 217 1.12 -2.31 5.05
N GLU A 218 0.58 -2.74 3.90
CA GLU A 218 1.13 -2.40 2.58
C GLU A 218 1.16 -0.88 2.34
N ALA A 219 0.10 -0.15 2.71
CA ALA A 219 0.06 1.31 2.62
C ALA A 219 1.16 1.98 3.45
N ILE A 220 1.47 1.45 4.64
CA ILE A 220 2.52 2.02 5.51
C ILE A 220 3.91 1.68 4.98
N THR A 221 4.12 0.46 4.48
CA THR A 221 5.39 0.07 3.82
C THR A 221 5.66 0.96 2.60
N PHE A 222 4.67 1.14 1.72
CA PHE A 222 4.78 2.02 0.56
C PHE A 222 4.95 3.51 0.95
N TYR A 223 4.20 4.01 1.93
CA TYR A 223 4.39 5.37 2.46
C TYR A 223 5.80 5.57 3.02
N SER A 224 6.39 4.55 3.64
CA SER A 224 7.75 4.59 4.18
C SER A 224 8.81 4.77 3.09
N VAL A 225 8.58 4.31 1.86
CA VAL A 225 9.46 4.58 0.70
C VAL A 225 9.30 6.02 0.22
N LEU A 226 8.06 6.51 0.12
CA LEU A 226 7.78 7.85 -0.41
C LEU A 226 8.29 8.98 0.51
N PHE A 227 8.37 8.75 1.83
CA PHE A 227 8.70 9.77 2.84
C PHE A 227 9.82 9.35 3.81
N TYR A 228 10.75 8.50 3.37
CA TYR A 228 11.85 8.03 4.21
C TYR A 228 12.79 9.13 4.70
N THR A 229 13.45 8.84 5.82
CA THR A 229 14.41 9.71 6.52
C THR A 229 15.68 8.93 6.86
N ASP A 230 16.86 9.50 6.60
CA ASP A 230 18.11 8.94 7.12
C ASP A 230 18.11 8.90 8.67
N ALA A 231 18.84 7.94 9.26
CA ALA A 231 18.74 7.54 10.67
C ALA A 231 19.08 8.61 11.76
N ASP A 232 19.43 9.83 11.37
CA ASP A 232 19.75 10.96 12.26
C ASP A 232 18.98 12.25 11.88
N GLN A 233 17.93 12.15 11.05
CA GLN A 233 17.28 13.30 10.39
C GLN A 233 15.78 13.39 10.71
N THR A 234 15.26 14.62 10.84
CA THR A 234 13.84 14.87 11.16
C THR A 234 12.97 15.12 9.94
N ASN A 235 13.58 15.45 8.80
CA ASN A 235 12.89 15.86 7.57
C ASN A 235 13.08 14.76 6.51
N PRO A 236 12.04 14.42 5.71
CA PRO A 236 12.16 13.48 4.59
C PRO A 236 13.31 13.83 3.63
N ASN A 237 13.93 12.81 3.02
CA ASN A 237 15.09 13.02 2.15
C ASN A 237 14.80 13.95 0.96
N ILE A 238 13.57 13.94 0.42
CA ILE A 238 13.16 14.87 -0.64
C ILE A 238 13.12 16.34 -0.18
N GLU A 239 12.72 16.62 1.07
CA GLU A 239 12.75 17.97 1.64
C GLU A 239 14.20 18.42 1.89
N ARG A 240 15.05 17.52 2.39
CA ARG A 240 16.49 17.77 2.60
C ARG A 240 17.24 18.04 1.30
N ALA A 241 16.89 17.33 0.22
CA ALA A 241 17.42 17.61 -1.11
C ALA A 241 17.01 19.02 -1.61
N VAL A 242 15.72 19.38 -1.44
CA VAL A 242 15.20 20.73 -1.74
C VAL A 242 15.88 21.83 -0.92
N GLU A 243 16.30 21.55 0.31
CA GLU A 243 17.10 22.45 1.16
C GLU A 243 18.55 22.55 0.66
N GLY A 244 19.25 21.44 0.47
CA GLY A 244 20.67 21.40 0.05
C GLY A 244 20.94 22.01 -1.33
N ILE A 245 19.98 21.96 -2.24
CA ILE A 245 20.01 22.72 -3.51
C ILE A 245 20.18 24.22 -3.27
N GLY A 246 19.56 24.77 -2.21
CA GLY A 246 19.62 26.19 -1.86
C GLY A 246 21.01 26.69 -1.44
N ASP A 247 21.91 25.79 -1.04
CA ASP A 247 23.29 26.13 -0.68
C ASP A 247 24.25 26.14 -1.89
N SER A 248 23.81 25.61 -3.04
CA SER A 248 24.62 25.48 -4.28
C SER A 248 24.64 26.75 -5.16
N THR A 249 24.06 27.86 -4.69
CA THR A 249 23.76 29.09 -5.47
C THR A 249 24.95 29.79 -6.15
N ASN A 250 26.19 29.44 -5.80
CA ASN A 250 27.40 30.06 -6.37
C ASN A 250 27.87 29.46 -7.72
N ASN A 251 27.16 28.45 -8.24
CA ASN A 251 27.44 27.85 -9.56
C ASN A 251 26.12 27.50 -10.24
N ALA A 252 25.73 28.28 -11.26
CA ALA A 252 24.50 28.10 -12.01
C ALA A 252 24.37 26.69 -12.61
N SER A 253 25.41 26.21 -13.29
CA SER A 253 25.41 24.88 -13.91
C SER A 253 25.25 23.75 -12.89
N ALA A 254 25.92 23.84 -11.73
CA ALA A 254 25.77 22.82 -10.68
C ALA A 254 24.38 22.85 -10.03
N TYR A 255 23.80 24.05 -9.84
CA TYR A 255 22.43 24.20 -9.35
C TYR A 255 21.42 23.58 -10.33
N LEU A 256 21.52 23.91 -11.62
CA LEU A 256 20.70 23.33 -12.69
C LEU A 256 20.76 21.80 -12.73
N THR A 257 21.95 21.19 -12.65
CA THR A 257 22.08 19.72 -12.59
C THR A 257 21.37 19.11 -11.38
N GLN A 258 21.37 19.77 -10.21
CA GLN A 258 20.66 19.27 -9.03
C GLN A 258 19.14 19.47 -9.13
N ILE A 259 18.69 20.54 -9.78
CA ILE A 259 17.28 20.83 -10.05
C ILE A 259 16.68 19.78 -11.01
N ASP A 260 17.39 19.47 -12.11
CA ASP A 260 17.03 18.44 -13.08
C ASP A 260 16.97 17.04 -12.43
N ALA A 261 17.98 16.71 -11.62
CA ALA A 261 18.00 15.47 -10.85
C ALA A 261 16.85 15.39 -9.84
N LEU A 262 16.49 16.50 -9.19
CA LEU A 262 15.31 16.52 -8.30
C LEU A 262 14.00 16.38 -9.07
N SER A 263 13.87 17.01 -10.24
CA SER A 263 12.68 16.90 -11.08
C SER A 263 12.48 15.47 -11.57
N THR A 264 13.56 14.81 -12.00
CA THR A 264 13.58 13.38 -12.36
C THR A 264 13.13 12.53 -11.17
N ALA A 265 13.64 12.80 -9.97
CA ALA A 265 13.27 12.05 -8.78
C ALA A 265 11.79 12.25 -8.39
N ILE A 266 11.27 13.47 -8.47
CA ILE A 266 9.85 13.79 -8.26
C ILE A 266 8.97 13.03 -9.24
N ASP A 267 9.36 12.96 -10.51
CA ASP A 267 8.61 12.27 -11.56
C ASP A 267 8.60 10.75 -11.37
N GLY A 268 9.69 10.17 -10.88
CA GLY A 268 9.77 8.75 -10.51
C GLY A 268 8.97 8.40 -9.25
N ILE A 269 8.94 9.29 -8.24
CA ILE A 269 8.18 9.09 -6.99
C ILE A 269 6.67 9.32 -7.21
N PHE A 270 6.31 10.27 -8.07
CA PHE A 270 4.93 10.71 -8.33
C PHE A 270 4.57 10.60 -9.82
N PRO A 271 4.64 9.39 -10.42
CA PRO A 271 4.35 9.23 -11.84
C PRO A 271 2.86 9.51 -12.12
N THR A 272 2.60 10.46 -13.02
CA THR A 272 1.27 11.02 -13.26
C THR A 272 0.47 10.26 -14.34
N GLY A 273 1.01 9.15 -14.85
CA GLY A 273 0.47 8.40 -15.99
C GLY A 273 0.37 6.89 -15.78
N THR A 274 0.57 6.41 -14.55
CA THR A 274 0.47 4.97 -14.22
C THR A 274 -0.47 4.75 -13.03
N ASP A 275 -1.56 4.01 -13.27
CA ASP A 275 -2.50 3.62 -12.22
C ASP A 275 -1.79 2.79 -11.13
N ASP A 276 -0.82 1.96 -11.54
CA ASP A 276 0.01 1.09 -10.68
C ASP A 276 1.13 1.81 -9.90
N SER A 277 1.07 3.14 -9.78
CA SER A 277 2.06 3.87 -8.98
C SER A 277 1.97 3.51 -7.49
N MET A 278 3.11 3.45 -6.81
CA MET A 278 3.16 3.14 -5.37
C MET A 278 2.32 4.12 -4.53
N ILE A 279 2.25 5.39 -4.93
CA ILE A 279 1.38 6.39 -4.29
C ILE A 279 -0.12 6.12 -4.52
N ASN A 280 -0.54 5.70 -5.73
CA ASN A 280 -1.93 5.30 -5.96
C ASN A 280 -2.28 4.06 -5.14
N ALA A 281 -1.37 3.09 -5.05
CA ALA A 281 -1.55 1.91 -4.21
C ALA A 281 -1.72 2.28 -2.73
N VAL A 282 -0.97 3.26 -2.18
CA VAL A 282 -1.22 3.79 -0.82
C VAL A 282 -2.66 4.27 -0.66
N PHE A 283 -3.21 5.04 -1.60
CA PHE A 283 -4.59 5.54 -1.49
C PHE A 283 -5.64 4.45 -1.65
N ASN A 284 -5.44 3.50 -2.57
CA ASN A 284 -6.32 2.36 -2.80
C ASN A 284 -6.35 1.48 -1.54
N ASN A 285 -5.19 1.17 -0.99
CA ASN A 285 -5.05 0.40 0.26
C ASN A 285 -5.72 1.08 1.45
N LEU A 286 -5.54 2.38 1.63
CA LEU A 286 -6.20 3.12 2.72
C LEU A 286 -7.72 3.18 2.52
N GLU A 287 -8.19 3.21 1.27
CA GLU A 287 -9.63 3.08 0.99
C GLU A 287 -10.17 1.72 1.41
N VAL A 288 -9.52 0.64 0.97
CA VAL A 288 -9.89 -0.74 1.33
C VAL A 288 -9.87 -0.93 2.83
N THR A 289 -8.84 -0.41 3.51
CA THR A 289 -8.75 -0.39 4.98
C THR A 289 -10.00 0.24 5.62
N SER A 290 -10.41 1.43 5.16
CA SER A 290 -11.62 2.08 5.69
C SER A 290 -12.91 1.31 5.34
N ARG A 291 -13.03 0.79 4.11
CA ARG A 291 -14.19 0.01 3.64
C ARG A 291 -14.34 -1.29 4.46
N ALA A 292 -13.23 -2.00 4.66
CA ALA A 292 -13.15 -3.25 5.40
C ALA A 292 -13.43 -3.07 6.90
N PHE A 293 -12.85 -2.06 7.57
CA PHE A 293 -13.23 -1.73 8.95
C PHE A 293 -14.73 -1.36 9.07
N GLY A 294 -15.26 -0.60 8.11
CA GLY A 294 -16.69 -0.26 8.05
C GLY A 294 -17.62 -1.46 7.86
N ALA A 295 -17.13 -2.58 7.32
CA ALA A 295 -17.88 -3.83 7.15
C ALA A 295 -17.93 -4.71 8.41
N ILE A 296 -17.14 -4.43 9.44
CA ILE A 296 -17.10 -5.23 10.68
C ILE A 296 -18.30 -4.89 11.57
N ALA A 297 -19.31 -5.76 11.54
CA ALA A 297 -20.49 -5.62 12.39
C ALA A 297 -20.14 -5.62 13.88
N GLY A 298 -20.63 -4.62 14.62
CA GLY A 298 -20.46 -4.51 16.06
C GLY A 298 -19.21 -3.77 16.55
N LEU A 299 -18.39 -3.21 15.64
CA LEU A 299 -17.43 -2.18 16.06
C LEU A 299 -18.16 -0.95 16.63
N PRO A 300 -17.66 -0.34 17.71
CA PRO A 300 -18.19 0.92 18.21
C PRO A 300 -18.04 2.04 17.16
N ASP A 301 -19.10 2.84 16.98
CA ASP A 301 -19.14 3.93 15.99
C ASP A 301 -17.97 4.91 16.13
N ASP A 302 -17.49 5.14 17.35
CA ASP A 302 -16.35 6.00 17.68
C ASP A 302 -15.00 5.42 17.24
N VAL A 303 -14.83 4.10 17.28
CA VAL A 303 -13.64 3.41 16.77
C VAL A 303 -13.61 3.45 15.25
N THR A 304 -14.70 3.03 14.61
CA THR A 304 -14.82 3.07 13.14
C THR A 304 -14.67 4.49 12.62
N LYS A 305 -15.32 5.46 13.27
CA LYS A 305 -15.15 6.87 12.93
C LYS A 305 -13.72 7.36 13.15
N SER A 306 -13.04 7.00 14.24
CA SER A 306 -11.66 7.46 14.44
C SER A 306 -10.70 6.92 13.37
N ILE A 307 -10.95 5.71 12.86
CA ILE A 307 -10.17 5.12 11.76
C ILE A 307 -10.51 5.81 10.44
N THR A 308 -11.80 5.98 10.12
CA THR A 308 -12.24 6.68 8.91
C THR A 308 -11.81 8.15 8.92
N ASP A 309 -11.94 8.89 10.03
CA ASP A 309 -11.48 10.27 10.16
C ASP A 309 -9.95 10.37 9.99
N ALA A 310 -9.17 9.39 10.47
CA ALA A 310 -7.72 9.36 10.27
C ALA A 310 -7.34 9.04 8.81
N ILE A 311 -8.00 8.07 8.17
CA ILE A 311 -7.81 7.74 6.76
C ILE A 311 -8.26 8.90 5.86
N THR A 312 -9.38 9.54 6.19
CA THR A 312 -9.86 10.75 5.53
C THR A 312 -8.89 11.90 5.77
N ASP A 313 -8.27 12.07 6.93
CA ASP A 313 -7.22 13.08 7.14
C ASP A 313 -5.92 12.75 6.36
N VAL A 314 -5.55 11.47 6.16
CA VAL A 314 -4.45 11.10 5.24
C VAL A 314 -4.82 11.46 3.80
N LYS A 315 -6.00 11.03 3.35
CA LYS A 315 -6.52 11.31 2.01
C LYS A 315 -6.73 12.80 1.79
N GLU A 316 -7.17 13.55 2.80
CA GLU A 316 -7.36 15.00 2.76
C GLU A 316 -6.01 15.72 2.78
N LYS A 317 -5.02 15.29 3.56
CA LYS A 317 -3.67 15.87 3.51
C LYS A 317 -3.03 15.64 2.14
N ALA A 318 -3.13 14.44 1.59
CA ALA A 318 -2.79 14.19 0.20
C ALA A 318 -3.62 15.04 -0.77
N SER A 319 -4.93 15.21 -0.54
CA SER A 319 -5.83 16.00 -1.39
C SER A 319 -5.77 17.51 -1.14
N THR A 320 -5.02 17.99 -0.14
CA THR A 320 -4.52 19.37 -0.06
C THR A 320 -3.27 19.57 -0.92
N ILE A 321 -2.88 18.54 -1.68
CA ILE A 321 -1.69 18.46 -2.52
C ILE A 321 -1.88 17.64 -3.85
N SER A 322 -3.03 17.48 -4.56
CA SER A 322 -4.43 17.83 -4.33
C SER A 322 -5.45 17.17 -5.32
N GLY A 323 -5.91 15.92 -5.06
CA GLY A 323 -7.08 15.27 -5.70
C GLY A 323 -6.80 13.86 -6.28
N ALA A 324 -7.72 12.89 -6.25
CA ALA A 324 -7.44 11.54 -6.80
C ALA A 324 -7.08 11.57 -8.31
N ASN A 325 -6.05 10.82 -8.74
CA ASN A 325 -5.31 10.94 -10.01
C ASN A 325 -4.70 12.33 -10.34
N ALA A 326 -5.11 13.39 -9.63
CA ALA A 326 -4.42 14.67 -9.54
C ALA A 326 -3.40 14.72 -8.37
N ASN A 327 -3.22 13.66 -7.58
CA ASN A 327 -2.49 13.71 -6.29
C ASN A 327 -0.98 13.73 -6.57
N ALA A 328 -0.50 12.75 -7.36
CA ALA A 328 0.84 12.77 -7.90
C ALA A 328 1.08 14.04 -8.73
N THR A 329 0.15 14.36 -9.62
CA THR A 329 0.22 15.53 -10.53
C THR A 329 0.32 16.86 -9.81
N ALA A 330 -0.44 17.08 -8.74
CA ALA A 330 -0.44 18.34 -8.00
C ALA A 330 0.62 18.35 -6.88
N MET A 331 1.11 17.20 -6.41
CA MET A 331 2.30 17.13 -5.55
C MET A 331 3.53 17.50 -6.37
N LYS A 332 3.68 16.91 -7.56
CA LYS A 332 4.59 17.37 -8.61
C LYS A 332 4.39 18.86 -8.88
N GLN A 333 3.18 19.32 -9.23
CA GLN A 333 2.95 20.73 -9.56
C GLN A 333 3.28 21.68 -8.41
N LYS A 334 3.05 21.32 -7.14
CA LYS A 334 3.44 22.11 -5.97
C LYS A 334 4.97 22.17 -5.82
N LEU A 335 5.64 21.03 -5.93
CA LEU A 335 7.10 20.93 -5.88
C LEU A 335 7.71 21.73 -7.05
N THR A 336 7.29 21.48 -8.28
CA THR A 336 7.58 22.27 -9.50
C THR A 336 7.37 23.77 -9.29
N ASN A 337 6.24 24.18 -8.69
CA ASN A 337 5.96 25.59 -8.42
C ASN A 337 6.96 26.22 -7.45
N ASP A 338 7.31 25.54 -6.35
CA ASP A 338 8.27 26.06 -5.37
C ASP A 338 9.73 25.98 -5.89
N LEU A 339 10.04 24.99 -6.72
CA LEU A 339 11.28 24.84 -7.48
C LEU A 339 11.46 26.02 -8.46
N SER A 340 10.42 26.29 -9.26
CA SER A 340 10.39 27.39 -10.24
C SER A 340 10.46 28.77 -9.56
N LYS A 341 9.83 28.96 -8.40
CA LYS A 341 9.99 30.19 -7.60
C LYS A 341 11.41 30.38 -7.07
N LYS A 342 12.11 29.30 -6.69
CA LYS A 342 13.53 29.36 -6.31
C LYS A 342 14.41 29.68 -7.52
N LEU A 343 14.19 28.98 -8.64
CA LEU A 343 14.88 29.17 -9.92
C LEU A 343 14.74 30.62 -10.43
N ALA A 344 13.52 31.17 -10.43
CA ALA A 344 13.24 32.57 -10.80
C ALA A 344 14.05 33.58 -9.98
N ARG A 345 14.07 33.44 -8.64
CA ARG A 345 14.87 34.32 -7.76
C ARG A 345 16.37 34.22 -8.01
N GLN A 346 16.85 33.07 -8.47
CA GLN A 346 18.26 32.87 -8.80
C GLN A 346 18.62 33.51 -10.14
N ILE A 347 17.73 33.43 -11.14
CA ILE A 347 17.85 34.17 -12.41
C ILE A 347 17.90 35.68 -12.14
N GLU A 348 16.97 36.21 -11.35
CA GLU A 348 16.93 37.62 -10.91
C GLU A 348 18.21 38.05 -10.13
N SER A 349 19.01 37.10 -9.64
CA SER A 349 20.25 37.37 -8.91
C SER A 349 21.52 37.38 -9.79
N LEU A 350 21.43 36.90 -11.04
CA LEU A 350 22.56 36.81 -11.95
C LEU A 350 22.87 38.14 -12.67
N PRO A 351 24.12 38.38 -13.09
CA PRO A 351 24.46 39.55 -13.88
C PRO A 351 23.79 39.50 -15.26
N ALA A 352 23.00 40.53 -15.58
CA ALA A 352 22.32 40.64 -16.88
C ALA A 352 23.28 40.39 -18.07
N GLY A 353 22.90 39.45 -18.94
CA GLY A 353 23.70 39.02 -20.09
C GLY A 353 24.79 37.98 -19.79
N SER A 354 24.77 37.30 -18.63
CA SER A 354 25.53 36.08 -18.42
C SER A 354 25.02 34.96 -19.34
N ALA A 355 25.93 34.24 -20.00
CA ALA A 355 25.58 33.09 -20.86
C ALA A 355 24.83 31.98 -20.11
N GLU A 356 24.92 31.95 -18.78
CA GLU A 356 24.18 31.02 -17.91
C GLU A 356 22.67 31.30 -17.90
N ILE A 357 22.19 32.50 -18.27
CA ILE A 357 20.75 32.82 -18.27
C ILE A 357 20.01 31.96 -19.31
N ASP A 358 20.52 31.82 -20.53
CA ASP A 358 19.86 31.06 -21.60
C ASP A 358 19.67 29.58 -21.22
N ASP A 359 20.69 28.95 -20.61
CA ASP A 359 20.63 27.57 -20.11
C ASP A 359 19.62 27.43 -18.96
N ILE A 360 19.59 28.38 -18.03
CA ILE A 360 18.64 28.38 -16.90
C ILE A 360 17.20 28.59 -17.38
N CYS A 361 16.97 29.51 -18.33
CA CYS A 361 15.64 29.76 -18.89
C CYS A 361 15.11 28.52 -19.62
N THR A 362 15.98 27.80 -20.34
CA THR A 362 15.61 26.53 -20.99
C THR A 362 15.12 25.50 -19.95
N GLN A 363 15.87 25.28 -18.87
CA GLN A 363 15.41 24.39 -17.80
C GLN A 363 14.15 24.89 -17.08
N PHE A 364 13.98 26.21 -16.91
CA PHE A 364 12.75 26.76 -16.34
C PHE A 364 11.53 26.39 -17.19
N GLU A 365 11.63 26.45 -18.52
CA GLU A 365 10.57 26.01 -19.43
C GLU A 365 10.33 24.49 -19.37
N GLU A 366 11.39 23.68 -19.32
CA GLU A 366 11.30 22.21 -19.20
C GLU A 366 10.64 21.78 -17.87
N ILE A 367 11.04 22.38 -16.74
CA ILE A 367 10.50 22.09 -15.39
C ILE A 367 9.02 22.50 -15.26
N THR A 368 8.65 23.63 -15.87
CA THR A 368 7.27 24.13 -15.82
C THR A 368 6.35 23.46 -16.83
N ASP A 369 6.88 22.74 -17.84
CA ASP A 369 6.12 22.16 -18.97
C ASP A 369 5.16 23.18 -19.61
N GLY A 370 5.56 24.45 -19.64
CA GLY A 370 4.74 25.56 -20.11
C GLY A 370 3.54 25.96 -19.22
N ASP A 371 3.53 25.61 -17.93
CA ASP A 371 2.49 26.02 -16.98
C ASP A 371 2.43 27.55 -16.82
N SER A 372 1.51 28.14 -17.58
CA SER A 372 1.22 29.59 -17.59
C SER A 372 0.78 30.20 -16.25
N SER A 373 0.57 29.39 -15.20
CA SER A 373 0.34 29.91 -13.84
C SER A 373 1.64 30.33 -13.14
N VAL A 374 2.79 29.86 -13.63
CA VAL A 374 4.12 30.26 -13.16
C VAL A 374 4.59 31.50 -13.93
N ARG A 375 5.03 32.54 -13.21
CA ARG A 375 5.59 33.73 -13.86
C ARG A 375 6.97 33.39 -14.44
N THR A 376 7.09 33.38 -15.76
CA THR A 376 8.38 33.42 -16.47
C THR A 376 9.18 34.65 -16.04
N PRO A 377 10.46 34.50 -15.64
CA PRO A 377 11.35 35.61 -15.31
C PRO A 377 11.46 36.62 -16.45
N ASP A 378 11.73 37.89 -16.13
CA ASP A 378 11.79 38.95 -17.14
C ASP A 378 13.07 38.81 -18.01
N GLU A 379 14.10 38.14 -17.48
CA GLU A 379 15.33 37.76 -18.19
C GLU A 379 15.14 36.60 -19.18
N CYS A 380 14.00 35.90 -19.12
CA CYS A 380 13.65 34.77 -20.00
C CYS A 380 12.57 35.13 -21.05
N GLN A 381 12.31 36.42 -21.28
CA GLN A 381 11.30 36.97 -22.22
C GLN A 381 11.93 37.76 -23.38
#